data_AF-A0A1W2CJU9-F1
#
_entry.id   AF-A0A1W2CJU9-F1
#
_cell.length_a   1.000
_cell.length_b   1.000
_cell.length_c   1.000
_cell.angle_alpha   90.00
_cell.angle_beta   90.00
_cell.angle_gamma   90.00
#
_symmetry.space_group_name_H-M   'P 1'
#
loop_
_entity.id
_entity.type
_entity.pdbx_description
1 polymer ?
#
loop_
_entity_poly.entity_id
_entity_poly.type
_entity_poly.pdbx_seq_one_letter_code
_entity_poly.pdbx_strand_id
1 'polypeptide(L)'
;MSEPIERVAVQVDRLCWTGILLGLAFTMTNVQQFAAAGSPVWSLAWCAAWLLDPMVSLVLLAILRAEQVTARHGVRMGGWVRAAKWFTLGATYVMNTWSAYAAGSAALVVLHSVPPLVVFVAAEAVTDLRDKLGSAVAAYAAVQAEPQASPSSRREAPKRANPRTSFDDYLTVARAARTPDVMVTPAWVREVTACSRGLSSRLAAALNAEVQP
;
A
#
# COMPACT_ATOMS: atom_id res chain seq x y z
N MET A 1 1.67 -5.94 22.48
CA MET A 1 0.38 -5.49 23.03
C MET A 1 -0.48 -4.87 21.90
N SER A 2 -0.67 -5.63 20.81
CA SER A 2 -1.26 -5.19 19.53
C SER A 2 -2.68 -5.71 19.30
N GLU A 3 -3.07 -6.74 20.05
CA GLU A 3 -4.40 -7.37 20.05
C GLU A 3 -5.59 -6.42 20.33
N PRO A 4 -5.45 -5.32 21.12
CA PRO A 4 -6.58 -4.40 21.34
C PRO A 4 -6.94 -3.57 20.09
N ILE A 5 -5.93 -3.12 19.33
CA ILE A 5 -6.14 -2.18 18.21
C ILE A 5 -6.78 -2.88 17.01
N GLU A 6 -6.33 -4.10 16.70
CA GLU A 6 -6.89 -4.88 15.60
C GLU A 6 -8.37 -5.26 15.85
N ARG A 7 -8.71 -5.67 17.07
CA ARG A 7 -10.11 -5.94 17.43
C ARG A 7 -10.99 -4.71 17.33
N VAL A 8 -10.51 -3.55 17.79
CA VAL A 8 -11.25 -2.28 17.68
C VAL A 8 -11.45 -1.91 16.21
N ALA A 9 -10.42 -2.05 15.37
CA ALA A 9 -10.51 -1.79 13.93
C ALA A 9 -11.56 -2.67 13.24
N VAL A 10 -11.57 -3.98 13.54
CA VAL A 10 -12.57 -4.92 12.99
C VAL A 10 -13.98 -4.60 13.48
N GLN A 11 -14.15 -4.24 14.76
CA GLN A 11 -15.45 -3.85 15.30
C GLN A 11 -15.98 -2.56 14.64
N VAL A 12 -15.13 -1.55 14.46
CA VAL A 12 -15.51 -0.30 13.79
C VAL A 12 -15.86 -0.54 12.33
N ASP A 13 -15.09 -1.34 11.58
CA ASP A 13 -15.42 -1.70 10.18
C ASP A 13 -16.79 -2.41 10.13
N ARG A 14 -17.05 -3.37 11.03
CA ARG A 14 -18.33 -4.09 11.09
C ARG A 14 -19.52 -3.17 11.41
N LEU A 15 -19.37 -2.26 12.37
CA LEU A 15 -20.42 -1.29 12.71
C LEU A 15 -20.69 -0.35 11.55
N CYS A 16 -19.65 0.13 10.87
CA CYS A 16 -19.79 1.00 9.71
C CYS A 16 -20.51 0.28 8.55
N TRP A 17 -20.10 -0.95 8.23
CA TRP A 17 -20.77 -1.77 7.21
C TRP A 17 -22.22 -2.07 7.57
N THR A 18 -22.51 -2.34 8.84
CA THR A 18 -23.88 -2.58 9.30
C THR A 18 -24.73 -1.32 9.12
N GLY A 19 -24.22 -0.15 9.50
CA GLY A 19 -24.89 1.13 9.28
C GLY A 19 -25.14 1.44 7.80
N ILE A 20 -24.15 1.19 6.94
CA ILE A 20 -24.28 1.34 5.48
C ILE A 20 -25.39 0.41 4.95
N LEU A 21 -25.36 -0.88 5.31
CA LEU A 21 -26.35 -1.85 4.83
C LEU A 21 -27.77 -1.52 5.32
N LEU A 22 -27.93 -1.09 6.57
CA LEU A 22 -29.22 -0.67 7.10
C LEU A 22 -29.73 0.60 6.43
N GLY A 23 -28.87 1.59 6.21
CA GLY A 23 -29.21 2.81 5.48
C GLY A 23 -29.61 2.52 4.03
N LEU A 24 -28.87 1.65 3.34
CA LEU A 24 -29.20 1.19 1.98
C LEU A 24 -30.51 0.41 1.92
N ALA A 25 -30.79 -0.45 2.91
CA ALA A 25 -32.07 -1.15 2.96
C ALA A 25 -33.24 -0.16 3.13
N PHE A 26 -33.06 0.86 3.97
CA PHE A 26 -34.04 1.92 4.15
C PHE A 26 -34.27 2.71 2.85
N THR A 27 -33.21 3.19 2.20
CA THR A 27 -33.33 3.92 0.93
C THR A 27 -33.96 3.06 -0.16
N MET A 28 -33.57 1.79 -0.23
CA MET A 28 -34.12 0.80 -1.15
C MET A 28 -35.61 0.62 -0.97
N THR A 29 -36.12 0.54 0.26
CA THR A 29 -37.57 0.43 0.50
C THR A 29 -38.35 1.67 0.05
N ASN A 30 -37.81 2.88 0.26
CA ASN A 30 -38.47 4.11 -0.16
C ASN A 30 -38.49 4.24 -1.69
N VAL A 31 -37.35 3.98 -2.34
CA VAL A 31 -37.25 3.99 -3.80
C VAL A 31 -38.14 2.91 -4.40
N GLN A 32 -38.23 1.73 -3.77
CA GLN A 32 -39.12 0.68 -4.23
C GLN A 32 -40.58 1.12 -4.20
N GLN A 33 -41.03 1.73 -3.10
CA GLN A 33 -42.41 2.22 -3.00
C GLN A 33 -42.70 3.30 -4.05
N PHE A 34 -41.74 4.22 -4.24
CA PHE A 34 -41.84 5.27 -5.25
C PHE A 34 -41.89 4.71 -6.67
N ALA A 35 -40.96 3.82 -7.03
CA ALA A 35 -40.83 3.27 -8.38
C ALA A 35 -41.90 2.23 -8.71
N ALA A 36 -42.40 1.49 -7.72
CA ALA A 36 -43.51 0.56 -7.92
C ALA A 36 -44.80 1.30 -8.24
N ALA A 37 -45.01 2.52 -7.71
CA ALA A 37 -46.13 3.41 -8.06
C ALA A 37 -47.53 2.71 -8.07
N GLY A 38 -47.77 1.80 -7.13
CA GLY A 38 -49.02 1.02 -7.06
C GLY A 38 -49.09 -0.22 -7.95
N SER A 39 -47.97 -0.63 -8.55
CA SER A 39 -47.88 -1.87 -9.34
C SER A 39 -48.27 -3.09 -8.51
N PRO A 40 -48.94 -4.11 -9.12
CA PRO A 40 -49.29 -5.34 -8.42
C PRO A 40 -48.07 -6.01 -7.80
N VAL A 41 -48.23 -6.54 -6.59
CA VAL A 41 -47.18 -7.33 -5.92
C VAL A 41 -46.81 -8.52 -6.83
N TRP A 42 -45.51 -8.79 -6.94
CA TRP A 42 -44.92 -9.81 -7.85
C TRP A 42 -44.97 -9.50 -9.36
N SER A 43 -45.45 -8.33 -9.77
CA SER A 43 -45.27 -7.88 -11.15
C SER A 43 -43.79 -7.61 -11.45
N LEU A 44 -43.42 -7.68 -12.73
CA LEU A 44 -42.06 -7.35 -13.19
C LEU A 44 -41.64 -5.94 -12.74
N ALA A 45 -42.55 -4.97 -12.78
CA ALA A 45 -42.31 -3.60 -12.32
C ALA A 45 -42.04 -3.53 -10.81
N TRP A 46 -42.84 -4.25 -10.00
CA TRP A 46 -42.65 -4.32 -8.55
C TRP A 46 -41.31 -4.96 -8.18
N CYS A 47 -40.92 -6.02 -8.89
CA CYS A 47 -39.61 -6.68 -8.70
C CYS A 47 -38.46 -5.79 -9.17
N ALA A 48 -38.59 -5.13 -10.33
CA ALA A 48 -37.56 -4.25 -10.87
C ALA A 48 -37.32 -3.01 -9.98
N ALA A 49 -38.37 -2.50 -9.33
CA ALA A 49 -38.29 -1.38 -8.40
C ALA A 49 -37.32 -1.66 -7.23
N TRP A 50 -37.18 -2.91 -6.80
CA TRP A 50 -36.20 -3.30 -5.77
C TRP A 50 -34.75 -3.15 -6.23
N LEU A 51 -34.46 -3.24 -7.54
CA LEU A 51 -33.08 -3.21 -8.04
C LEU A 51 -32.56 -1.79 -8.32
N LEU A 52 -33.44 -0.80 -8.44
CA LEU A 52 -33.06 0.57 -8.81
C LEU A 52 -32.06 1.20 -7.84
N ASP A 53 -32.39 1.23 -6.56
CA ASP A 53 -31.54 1.88 -5.54
C ASP A 53 -30.23 1.12 -5.26
N PRO A 54 -30.22 -0.22 -5.13
CA PRO A 54 -28.98 -0.98 -5.01
C PRO A 54 -28.05 -0.79 -6.21
N MET A 55 -28.59 -0.71 -7.43
CA MET A 55 -27.77 -0.52 -8.63
C MET A 55 -27.06 0.84 -8.61
N VAL A 56 -27.78 1.93 -8.31
CA VAL A 56 -27.17 3.27 -8.19
C VAL A 56 -26.14 3.30 -7.06
N SER A 57 -26.46 2.71 -5.92
CA SER A 57 -25.58 2.67 -4.75
C SER A 57 -24.29 1.89 -5.01
N LEU A 58 -24.37 0.76 -5.75
CA LEU A 58 -23.20 -0.02 -6.15
C LEU A 58 -22.32 0.76 -7.14
N VAL A 59 -22.91 1.47 -8.09
CA VAL A 59 -22.16 2.34 -9.03
C VAL A 59 -21.44 3.45 -8.26
N LEU A 60 -22.12 4.12 -7.34
CA LEU A 60 -21.52 5.13 -6.48
C LEU A 60 -20.38 4.54 -5.64
N LEU A 61 -20.57 3.38 -4.99
CA LEU A 61 -19.54 2.72 -4.20
C LEU A 61 -18.34 2.31 -5.07
N ALA A 62 -18.58 1.86 -6.30
CA ALA A 62 -17.52 1.54 -7.25
C ALA A 62 -16.73 2.80 -7.66
N ILE A 63 -17.40 3.94 -7.87
CA ILE A 63 -16.75 5.23 -8.15
C ILE A 63 -15.88 5.65 -6.95
N LEU A 64 -16.43 5.63 -5.73
CA LEU A 64 -15.68 5.95 -4.51
C LEU A 64 -14.47 5.04 -4.34
N ARG A 65 -14.64 3.73 -4.59
CA ARG A 65 -13.55 2.76 -4.53
C ARG A 65 -12.48 3.05 -5.58
N ALA A 66 -12.87 3.38 -6.80
CA ALA A 66 -11.95 3.72 -7.88
C ALA A 66 -11.15 4.99 -7.55
N GLU A 67 -11.79 6.04 -7.02
CA GLU A 67 -11.10 7.27 -6.60
C GLU A 67 -9.99 6.97 -5.58
N GLN A 68 -10.28 6.14 -4.58
CA GLN A 68 -9.31 5.80 -3.52
C GLN A 68 -8.17 4.93 -4.06
N VAL A 69 -8.48 3.92 -4.87
CA VAL A 69 -7.45 3.07 -5.50
C VAL A 69 -6.53 3.90 -6.39
N THR A 70 -7.08 4.82 -7.18
CA THR A 70 -6.29 5.65 -8.09
C THR A 70 -5.50 6.73 -7.35
N ALA A 71 -6.04 7.29 -6.27
CA ALA A 71 -5.33 8.21 -5.38
C ALA A 71 -4.08 7.56 -4.74
N ARG A 72 -4.16 6.28 -4.36
CA ARG A 72 -3.00 5.52 -3.86
C ARG A 72 -1.87 5.37 -4.88
N HIS A 73 -2.19 5.38 -6.17
CA HIS A 73 -1.20 5.33 -7.26
C HIS A 73 -0.78 6.73 -7.74
N GLY A 74 -1.14 7.80 -7.02
CA GLY A 74 -0.74 9.18 -7.35
C GLY A 74 -1.46 9.79 -8.55
N VAL A 75 -2.50 9.13 -9.07
CA VAL A 75 -3.28 9.62 -10.22
C VAL A 75 -4.47 10.42 -9.69
N ARG A 76 -4.57 11.69 -10.08
CA ARG A 76 -5.71 12.55 -9.70
C ARG A 76 -6.88 12.28 -10.64
N MET A 77 -8.02 11.89 -10.08
CA MET A 77 -9.26 11.80 -10.85
C MET A 77 -9.76 13.20 -11.24
N GLY A 78 -10.23 13.35 -12.49
CA GLY A 78 -10.71 14.61 -13.05
C GLY A 78 -12.08 15.03 -12.49
N GLY A 79 -12.49 16.27 -12.80
CA GLY A 79 -13.76 16.85 -12.34
C GLY A 79 -15.02 16.06 -12.74
N TRP A 80 -14.93 15.23 -13.79
CA TRP A 80 -16.04 14.40 -14.24
C TRP A 80 -16.45 13.32 -13.23
N VAL A 81 -15.48 12.76 -12.50
CA VAL A 81 -15.76 11.76 -11.46
C VAL A 81 -16.51 12.40 -10.28
N ARG A 82 -16.10 13.62 -9.91
CA ARG A 82 -16.82 14.43 -8.93
C ARG A 82 -18.24 14.75 -9.38
N ALA A 83 -18.44 15.10 -10.64
CA ALA A 83 -19.77 15.34 -11.19
C ALA A 83 -20.64 14.09 -11.14
N ALA A 84 -20.11 12.92 -11.53
CA ALA A 84 -20.83 11.64 -11.46
C ALA A 84 -21.23 11.27 -10.02
N LYS A 85 -20.35 11.51 -9.05
CA LYS A 85 -20.60 11.30 -7.62
C LYS A 85 -21.72 12.20 -7.09
N TRP A 86 -21.69 13.49 -7.40
CA TRP A 86 -22.77 14.40 -6.98
C TRP A 86 -24.08 14.12 -7.70
N PHE A 87 -24.03 13.72 -8.97
CA PHE A 87 -25.20 13.34 -9.74
C PHE A 87 -25.88 12.11 -9.13
N THR A 88 -25.12 11.05 -8.85
CA THR A 88 -25.65 9.82 -8.23
C THR A 88 -26.20 10.08 -6.84
N LEU A 89 -25.50 10.83 -5.99
CA LEU A 89 -26.01 11.25 -4.69
C LEU A 89 -27.30 12.08 -4.80
N GLY A 90 -27.33 13.04 -5.72
CA GLY A 90 -28.50 13.89 -5.97
C GLY A 90 -29.70 13.10 -6.45
N ALA A 91 -29.50 12.13 -7.35
CA ALA A 91 -30.55 11.22 -7.80
C ALA A 91 -31.14 10.42 -6.63
N THR A 92 -30.31 9.80 -5.79
CA THR A 92 -30.77 9.04 -4.61
C THR A 92 -31.49 9.94 -3.60
N TYR A 93 -30.98 11.15 -3.37
CA TYR A 93 -31.62 12.14 -2.49
C TYR A 93 -33.02 12.50 -2.99
N VAL A 94 -33.15 12.83 -4.28
CA VAL A 94 -34.43 13.20 -4.88
C VAL A 94 -35.41 12.04 -4.80
N MET A 95 -35.02 10.82 -5.16
CA MET A 95 -35.92 9.67 -5.11
C MET A 95 -36.41 9.37 -3.68
N ASN A 96 -35.57 9.59 -2.66
CA ASN A 96 -35.99 9.39 -1.27
C ASN A 96 -36.90 10.50 -0.74
N THR A 97 -36.70 11.74 -1.17
CA THR A 97 -37.38 12.92 -0.60
C THR A 97 -38.56 13.41 -1.43
N TRP A 98 -38.75 12.91 -2.66
CA TRP A 98 -39.75 13.41 -3.59
C TRP A 98 -41.17 13.40 -3.02
N SER A 99 -41.58 12.28 -2.42
CA SER A 99 -42.89 12.15 -1.79
C SER A 99 -43.08 13.12 -0.61
N ALA A 100 -42.01 13.38 0.14
CA ALA A 100 -42.02 14.33 1.25
C ALA A 100 -42.18 15.77 0.76
N TYR A 101 -41.53 16.13 -0.36
CA TYR A 101 -41.73 17.42 -1.02
C TYR A 101 -43.14 17.55 -1.58
N ALA A 102 -43.66 16.51 -2.23
CA ALA A 102 -45.04 16.48 -2.72
C ALA A 102 -46.08 16.63 -1.59
N ALA A 103 -45.76 16.10 -0.40
CA ALA A 103 -46.57 16.23 0.81
C ALA A 103 -46.36 17.55 1.57
N GLY A 104 -45.39 18.39 1.17
CA GLY A 104 -45.09 19.66 1.85
C GLY A 104 -44.56 19.53 3.28
N SER A 105 -44.03 18.35 3.66
CA SER A 105 -43.62 18.08 5.04
C SER A 105 -42.11 18.16 5.23
N ALA A 106 -41.65 19.23 5.89
CA ALA A 106 -40.24 19.40 6.23
C ALA A 106 -39.70 18.26 7.11
N ALA A 107 -40.54 17.72 8.02
CA ALA A 107 -40.15 16.58 8.86
C ALA A 107 -39.89 15.32 8.03
N LEU A 108 -40.73 15.04 7.03
CA LEU A 108 -40.52 13.89 6.13
C LEU A 108 -39.30 14.12 5.22
N VAL A 109 -39.06 15.36 4.78
CA VAL A 109 -37.86 15.67 3.98
C VAL A 109 -36.60 15.36 4.80
N VAL A 110 -36.54 15.77 6.06
CA VAL A 110 -35.42 15.43 6.96
C VAL A 110 -35.33 13.91 7.16
N LEU A 111 -36.45 13.26 7.47
CA LEU A 111 -36.48 11.81 7.75
C LEU A 111 -35.95 10.97 6.57
N HIS A 112 -36.30 11.33 5.34
CA HIS A 112 -35.91 10.59 4.16
C HIS A 112 -34.59 11.07 3.52
N SER A 113 -34.08 12.24 3.88
CA SER A 113 -32.76 12.74 3.41
C SER A 113 -31.58 12.26 4.25
N VAL A 114 -31.78 12.04 5.56
CA VAL A 114 -30.69 11.63 6.46
C VAL A 114 -30.06 10.29 6.03
N PRO A 115 -30.82 9.22 5.72
CA PRO A 115 -30.23 7.93 5.36
C PRO A 115 -29.30 7.96 4.14
N PRO A 116 -29.67 8.53 2.96
CA PRO A 116 -28.77 8.56 1.82
C PRO A 116 -27.51 9.40 2.06
N LEU A 117 -27.62 10.51 2.81
CA LEU A 117 -26.48 11.34 3.15
C LEU A 117 -25.52 10.61 4.11
N VAL A 118 -26.05 9.94 5.13
CA VAL A 118 -25.25 9.16 6.08
C VAL A 118 -24.56 7.99 5.39
N VAL A 119 -25.27 7.25 4.52
CA VAL A 119 -24.67 6.15 3.74
C VAL A 119 -23.52 6.66 2.87
N PHE A 120 -23.71 7.78 2.18
CA PHE A 120 -22.67 8.39 1.36
C PHE A 120 -21.44 8.78 2.18
N VAL A 121 -21.63 9.50 3.28
CA VAL A 121 -20.54 9.92 4.17
C VAL A 121 -19.85 8.71 4.81
N ALA A 122 -20.62 7.70 5.23
CA ALA A 122 -20.09 6.47 5.79
C ALA A 122 -19.27 5.69 4.75
N ALA A 123 -19.75 5.59 3.51
CA ALA A 123 -19.02 4.93 2.43
C ALA A 123 -17.69 5.63 2.13
N GLU A 124 -17.69 6.97 2.06
CA GLU A 124 -16.46 7.76 1.95
C GLU A 124 -15.50 7.46 3.12
N ALA A 125 -16.00 7.58 4.35
CA ALA A 125 -15.21 7.38 5.56
C ALA A 125 -14.66 5.95 5.68
N VAL A 126 -15.44 4.92 5.33
CA VAL A 126 -14.98 3.52 5.41
C VAL A 126 -13.83 3.28 4.43
N THR A 127 -13.84 3.92 3.27
CA THR A 127 -12.75 3.77 2.31
C THR A 127 -11.46 4.42 2.81
N ASP A 128 -11.53 5.64 3.34
CA ASP A 128 -10.36 6.29 3.94
C ASP A 128 -9.85 5.55 5.20
N LEU A 129 -10.77 5.06 6.04
CA LEU A 129 -10.42 4.30 7.25
C LEU A 129 -9.70 2.98 6.90
N ARG A 130 -10.21 2.23 5.91
CA ARG A 130 -9.57 0.99 5.44
C ARG A 130 -8.18 1.23 4.90
N ASP A 131 -7.98 2.35 4.22
CA ASP A 131 -6.68 2.75 3.68
C ASP A 131 -5.69 3.00 4.81
N LYS A 132 -6.06 3.84 5.78
CA LYS A 132 -5.21 4.18 6.94
C LYS A 132 -4.91 2.97 7.82
N LEU A 133 -5.91 2.13 8.09
CA LEU A 133 -5.71 0.89 8.85
C LEU A 133 -4.79 -0.07 8.12
N GLY A 134 -4.94 -0.23 6.80
CA GLY A 134 -4.06 -1.05 5.98
C GLY A 134 -2.60 -0.57 6.04
N SER A 135 -2.38 0.74 5.93
CA SER A 135 -1.05 1.34 6.08
C SER A 135 -0.47 1.15 7.48
N ALA A 136 -1.27 1.31 8.54
CA ALA A 136 -0.83 1.12 9.92
C ALA A 136 -0.47 -0.35 10.22
N VAL A 137 -1.26 -1.30 9.72
CA VAL A 137 -0.98 -2.75 9.84
C VAL A 137 0.27 -3.11 9.07
N ALA A 138 0.46 -2.60 7.84
CA ALA A 138 1.67 -2.82 7.05
C ALA A 138 2.92 -2.24 7.72
N ALA A 139 2.82 -1.03 8.28
CA ALA A 139 3.92 -0.40 9.02
C ALA A 139 4.25 -1.20 10.30
N TYR A 140 3.24 -1.63 11.05
CA TYR A 140 3.44 -2.46 12.24
C TYR A 140 4.05 -3.83 11.89
N ALA A 141 3.60 -4.46 10.81
CA ALA A 141 4.18 -5.71 10.31
C ALA A 141 5.64 -5.52 9.87
N ALA A 142 5.99 -4.40 9.24
CA ALA A 142 7.37 -4.09 8.88
C ALA A 142 8.27 -3.91 10.12
N VAL A 143 7.78 -3.22 11.16
CA VAL A 143 8.50 -3.04 12.44
C VAL A 143 8.62 -4.37 13.21
N GLN A 144 7.64 -5.26 13.11
CA GLN A 144 7.68 -6.60 13.74
C GLN A 144 8.51 -7.61 12.93
N ALA A 145 8.60 -7.42 11.62
CA ALA A 145 9.40 -8.23 10.70
C ALA A 145 10.86 -7.79 10.63
N GLU A 146 11.20 -6.59 11.14
CA GLU A 146 12.58 -6.32 11.56
C GLU A 146 12.94 -7.38 12.59
N PRO A 147 13.90 -8.28 12.29
CA PRO A 147 14.36 -9.22 13.28
C PRO A 147 14.85 -8.39 14.46
N GLN A 148 14.37 -8.69 15.67
CA GLN A 148 15.17 -8.41 16.85
C GLN A 148 16.54 -9.01 16.55
N ALA A 149 17.51 -8.15 16.22
CA ALA A 149 18.91 -8.46 16.32
C ALA A 149 19.20 -8.64 17.80
N SER A 150 18.71 -9.76 18.36
CA SER A 150 19.06 -10.20 19.70
C SER A 150 20.56 -10.40 19.71
N PRO A 151 21.30 -9.69 20.58
CA PRO A 151 22.75 -9.79 20.67
C PRO A 151 23.14 -11.04 21.46
N SER A 152 22.72 -12.23 21.05
CA SER A 152 23.29 -13.50 21.55
C SER A 152 22.73 -14.71 20.80
N SER A 153 23.30 -15.00 19.63
CA SER A 153 23.83 -16.35 19.47
C SER A 153 25.21 -16.23 18.85
N ARG A 154 26.22 -16.47 19.69
CA ARG A 154 27.55 -16.88 19.28
C ARG A 154 27.37 -18.23 18.59
N ARG A 155 26.96 -18.21 17.32
CA ARG A 155 27.17 -19.31 16.39
C ARG A 155 28.25 -18.83 15.45
N GLU A 156 29.42 -19.40 15.66
CA GLU A 156 30.62 -19.22 14.86
C GLU A 156 30.28 -19.58 13.41
N ALA A 157 30.02 -18.55 12.60
CA ALA A 157 29.99 -18.65 11.15
C ALA A 157 31.29 -18.00 10.65
N PRO A 158 32.04 -18.66 9.74
CA PRO A 158 33.35 -18.18 9.34
C PRO A 158 33.18 -16.83 8.62
N LYS A 159 33.81 -15.80 9.18
CA LYS A 159 33.99 -14.51 8.51
C LYS A 159 34.74 -14.76 7.21
N ARG A 160 34.04 -14.78 6.07
CA ARG A 160 34.64 -14.33 4.81
C ARG A 160 34.80 -12.82 4.91
N ALA A 161 35.80 -12.40 5.67
CA ALA A 161 36.39 -11.09 5.49
C ALA A 161 37.02 -11.11 4.10
N ASN A 162 36.52 -10.27 3.20
CA ASN A 162 37.25 -9.95 1.99
C ASN A 162 38.48 -9.15 2.47
N PRO A 163 39.69 -9.73 2.53
CA PRO A 163 40.83 -9.02 3.10
C PRO A 163 41.14 -7.88 2.13
N ARG A 164 41.12 -6.64 2.62
CA ARG A 164 41.74 -5.54 1.87
C ARG A 164 43.22 -5.89 1.83
N THR A 165 43.67 -6.48 0.72
CA THR A 165 45.06 -6.90 0.52
C THR A 165 45.95 -5.68 0.72
N SER A 166 46.74 -5.71 1.78
CA SER A 166 47.66 -4.64 2.14
C SER A 166 48.92 -4.73 1.26
N PHE A 167 49.72 -3.67 1.26
CA PHE A 167 50.99 -3.67 0.52
C PHE A 167 51.94 -4.79 0.98
N ASP A 168 51.95 -5.10 2.28
CA ASP A 168 52.77 -6.16 2.87
C ASP A 168 52.33 -7.56 2.47
N ASP A 169 51.02 -7.76 2.25
CA ASP A 169 50.50 -9.02 1.73
C ASP A 169 51.04 -9.28 0.31
N TYR A 170 51.07 -8.24 -0.52
CA TYR A 170 51.63 -8.34 -1.87
C TYR A 170 53.15 -8.55 -1.87
N LEU A 171 53.90 -7.93 -0.93
CA LEU A 171 55.32 -8.22 -0.77
C LEU A 171 55.57 -9.66 -0.37
N THR A 172 54.75 -10.20 0.53
CA THR A 172 54.88 -11.59 1.00
C THR A 172 54.66 -12.58 -0.14
N VAL A 173 53.63 -12.37 -0.96
CA VAL A 173 53.36 -13.20 -2.15
C VAL A 173 54.50 -13.08 -3.16
N ALA A 174 54.99 -11.88 -3.43
CA ALA A 174 56.09 -11.68 -4.39
C ALA A 174 57.41 -12.30 -3.91
N ARG A 175 57.74 -12.24 -2.61
CA ARG A 175 58.91 -12.93 -2.03
C ARG A 175 58.80 -14.45 -2.15
N ALA A 176 57.62 -15.01 -1.86
CA ALA A 176 57.39 -16.44 -1.95
C ALA A 176 57.54 -16.97 -3.39
N ALA A 177 57.18 -16.18 -4.40
CA ALA A 177 57.30 -16.53 -5.81
C ALA A 177 58.70 -16.29 -6.40
N ARG A 178 59.61 -15.66 -5.65
CA ARG A 178 60.94 -15.28 -6.16
C ARG A 178 61.89 -16.47 -6.14
N THR A 179 62.53 -16.72 -7.29
CA THR A 179 63.69 -17.61 -7.41
C THR A 179 64.96 -16.81 -7.74
N PRO A 180 66.17 -17.34 -7.48
CA PRO A 180 67.42 -16.61 -7.67
C PRO A 180 67.66 -16.11 -9.10
N ASP A 181 67.15 -16.83 -10.10
CA ASP A 181 67.36 -16.55 -11.52
C ASP A 181 66.31 -15.58 -12.12
N VAL A 182 65.34 -15.13 -11.32
CA VAL A 182 64.26 -14.26 -11.80
C VAL A 182 64.63 -12.79 -11.67
N MET A 183 64.62 -12.08 -12.80
CA MET A 183 64.76 -10.63 -12.85
C MET A 183 63.48 -9.95 -12.32
N VAL A 184 63.59 -9.27 -11.18
CA VAL A 184 62.45 -8.60 -10.54
C VAL A 184 62.08 -7.33 -11.32
N THR A 185 61.04 -7.44 -12.15
CA THR A 185 60.48 -6.32 -12.93
C THR A 185 59.04 -6.00 -12.49
N PRO A 186 58.51 -4.78 -12.74
CA PRO A 186 57.11 -4.46 -12.45
C PRO A 186 56.13 -5.35 -13.22
N ALA A 187 56.51 -5.87 -14.40
CA ALA A 187 55.70 -6.80 -15.17
C ALA A 187 55.59 -8.15 -14.45
N TRP A 188 56.73 -8.70 -14.02
CA TRP A 188 56.79 -9.94 -13.25
C TRP A 188 55.99 -9.84 -11.94
N VAL A 189 56.13 -8.74 -11.18
CA VAL A 189 55.37 -8.55 -9.94
C VAL A 189 53.86 -8.60 -10.18
N ARG A 190 53.37 -8.01 -11.28
CA ARG A 190 51.94 -8.05 -11.62
C ARG A 190 51.46 -9.45 -11.98
N GLU A 191 52.32 -10.24 -12.64
CA GLU A 191 51.99 -11.62 -13.00
C GLU A 191 51.80 -12.48 -11.74
N VAL A 192 52.72 -12.36 -10.76
CA VAL A 192 52.67 -13.20 -9.54
C VAL A 192 51.69 -12.70 -8.48
N THR A 193 51.38 -11.40 -8.45
CA THR A 193 50.51 -10.82 -7.40
C THR A 193 49.15 -10.31 -7.89
N ALA A 194 48.95 -10.17 -9.20
CA ALA A 194 47.78 -9.52 -9.80
C ALA A 194 47.52 -8.07 -9.31
N CYS A 195 48.54 -7.39 -8.76
CA CYS A 195 48.38 -6.02 -8.24
C CYS A 195 48.30 -4.96 -9.36
N SER A 196 47.87 -3.74 -8.99
CA SER A 196 47.73 -2.62 -9.94
C SER A 196 49.08 -2.10 -10.44
N ARG A 197 49.09 -1.45 -11.62
CA ARG A 197 50.31 -0.92 -12.28
C ARG A 197 51.13 0.02 -11.38
N GLY A 198 50.47 0.82 -10.54
CA GLY A 198 51.13 1.75 -9.62
C GLY A 198 51.71 1.08 -8.37
N LEU A 199 51.14 -0.07 -7.95
CA LEU A 199 51.64 -0.84 -6.81
C LEU A 199 52.84 -1.72 -7.22
N SER A 200 52.79 -2.30 -8.42
CA SER A 200 53.83 -3.19 -8.93
C SER A 200 55.19 -2.52 -9.12
N SER A 201 55.22 -1.24 -9.48
CA SER A 201 56.48 -0.49 -9.57
C SER A 201 57.12 -0.27 -8.20
N ARG A 202 56.30 0.01 -7.18
CA ARG A 202 56.75 0.19 -5.79
C ARG A 202 57.23 -1.12 -5.17
N LEU A 203 56.52 -2.22 -5.43
CA LEU A 203 56.90 -3.56 -4.97
C LEU A 203 58.21 -4.03 -5.64
N ALA A 204 58.36 -3.82 -6.95
CA ALA A 204 59.59 -4.17 -7.66
C ALA A 204 60.80 -3.35 -7.15
N ALA A 205 60.61 -2.06 -6.86
CA ALA A 205 61.66 -1.23 -6.26
C ALA A 205 62.07 -1.72 -4.86
N ALA A 206 61.09 -2.06 -4.01
CA ALA A 206 61.35 -2.58 -2.66
C ALA A 206 62.11 -3.93 -2.70
N LEU A 207 61.71 -4.84 -3.58
CA LEU A 207 62.37 -6.15 -3.73
C LEU A 207 63.78 -6.05 -4.33
N ASN A 208 64.05 -5.07 -5.19
CA ASN A 208 65.39 -4.83 -5.74
C ASN A 208 66.31 -4.16 -4.71
N ALA A 209 65.78 -3.29 -3.85
CA ALA A 209 66.54 -2.67 -2.77
C ALA A 209 67.04 -3.69 -1.72
N GLU A 210 66.37 -4.84 -1.58
CA GLU A 210 66.83 -5.95 -0.71
C GLU A 210 68.07 -6.69 -1.27
N VAL A 211 68.39 -6.51 -2.55
CA VAL A 211 69.47 -7.25 -3.25
C VAL A 211 70.74 -6.42 -3.36
N GLN A 212 70.62 -5.11 -3.21
CA GLN A 212 71.73 -4.16 -3.33
C GLN A 212 72.14 -3.73 -1.91
N PRO A 213 73.29 -4.18 -1.37
CA PRO A 213 73.79 -3.69 -0.10
C PRO A 213 74.19 -2.21 -0.16
#